data_AF-A0A7J4VD29-F1
#
_entry.id   AF-A0A7J4VD29-F1
#
_cell.length_a   1.000
_cell.length_b   1.000
_cell.length_c   1.000
_cell.angle_alpha   90.00
_cell.angle_beta   90.00
_cell.angle_gamma   90.00
#
_symmetry.space_group_name_H-M   'P 1'
#
loop_
_entity.id
_entity.type
_entity.pdbx_description
1 polymer ?
#
loop_
_entity_poly.entity_id
_entity_poly.type
_entity_poly.pdbx_seq_one_letter_code
_entity_poly.pdbx_strand_id
1 'polypeptide(L)'
;MTKTLVWILVFIAAFAGLFFLQHLTRDTGASTTGPGYMEEGSAAADTTSLSGQELMNNFGCLNCHGNDLNGTPMAPPLVGMSKFYDRESLIAYLRNPEKNKTGARFDEYKTKYASGVMPSYGNKDVKELGKIADYLLTK
;
A
#
# COMPACT_ATOMS: atom_id res chain seq x y z
N MET A 1 -25.15 50.53 -6.89
CA MET A 1 -24.88 49.07 -6.84
C MET A 1 -26.19 48.34 -6.64
N THR A 2 -26.49 47.31 -7.43
CA THR A 2 -27.74 46.55 -7.27
C THR A 2 -27.68 45.77 -5.96
N LYS A 3 -28.79 45.69 -5.22
CA LYS A 3 -28.84 44.99 -3.92
C LYS A 3 -28.28 43.57 -4.02
N THR A 4 -28.48 42.91 -5.15
CA THR A 4 -27.94 41.58 -5.48
C THR A 4 -26.40 41.52 -5.41
N LEU A 5 -25.71 42.56 -5.87
CA LEU A 5 -24.25 42.60 -5.89
C LEU A 5 -23.67 42.71 -4.47
N VAL A 6 -24.37 43.40 -3.56
CA VAL A 6 -24.00 43.49 -2.14
C VAL A 6 -24.15 42.13 -1.45
N TRP A 7 -25.25 41.42 -1.69
CA TRP A 7 -25.47 40.09 -1.12
C TRP A 7 -24.46 39.06 -1.64
N ILE A 8 -24.06 39.14 -2.91
CA ILE A 8 -23.01 38.30 -3.49
C ILE A 8 -21.66 38.55 -2.79
N LEU A 9 -21.28 39.83 -2.60
CA LEU A 9 -20.03 40.17 -1.92
C LEU A 9 -20.00 39.71 -0.45
N VAL A 10 -21.13 39.82 0.26
CA VAL A 10 -21.25 39.32 1.65
C VAL A 10 -21.09 37.80 1.70
N PHE A 11 -21.69 37.07 0.75
CA PHE A 11 -21.59 35.62 0.71
C PHE A 11 -20.16 35.15 0.39
N ILE A 12 -19.48 35.82 -0.55
CA ILE A 12 -18.08 35.55 -0.89
C ILE A 12 -17.17 35.86 0.30
N ALA A 13 -17.38 36.97 1.01
CA ALA A 13 -16.59 37.32 2.19
C ALA A 13 -16.78 36.32 3.33
N ALA A 14 -18.01 35.85 3.56
CA ALA A 14 -18.30 34.82 4.56
C ALA A 14 -17.60 33.49 4.20
N PHE A 15 -17.67 33.07 2.94
CA PHE A 15 -17.01 31.85 2.48
C PHE A 15 -15.48 31.93 2.56
N ALA A 16 -14.90 33.08 2.14
CA ALA A 16 -13.47 33.33 2.26
C ALA A 16 -13.00 33.35 3.72
N GLY A 17 -13.79 33.94 4.63
CA GLY A 17 -13.50 33.94 6.07
C GLY A 17 -13.49 32.53 6.66
N LEU A 18 -14.50 31.71 6.33
CA LEU A 18 -14.56 30.31 6.77
C LEU A 18 -13.42 29.47 6.18
N PHE A 19 -13.10 29.66 4.90
CA PHE A 19 -11.98 28.98 4.24
C PHE A 19 -10.63 29.34 4.88
N PHE A 20 -10.42 30.61 5.23
CA PHE A 20 -9.20 31.06 5.89
C PHE A 20 -9.09 30.55 7.32
N LEU A 21 -10.21 30.48 8.05
CA LEU A 21 -10.26 29.88 9.39
C LEU A 21 -9.97 28.37 9.35
N GLN A 22 -10.43 27.69 8.30
CA GLN A 22 -10.05 26.29 8.02
C GLN A 22 -8.57 26.16 7.61
N HIS A 23 -7.97 27.15 6.96
CA HIS A 23 -6.54 27.12 6.63
C HIS A 23 -5.66 27.31 7.87
N LEU A 24 -5.98 28.28 8.74
CA LEU A 24 -5.19 28.53 9.96
C LEU A 24 -5.19 27.35 10.94
N THR A 25 -6.23 26.51 10.90
CA THR A 25 -6.31 25.31 11.74
C THR A 25 -5.57 24.10 11.14
N ARG A 26 -5.04 24.19 9.91
CA ARG A 26 -4.33 23.11 9.20
C ARG A 26 -2.81 23.22 9.26
N ASP A 27 -2.26 24.31 9.81
CA ASP A 27 -0.81 24.56 9.79
C ASP A 27 0.00 23.80 10.85
N THR A 28 -0.56 22.77 11.49
CA THR A 28 0.21 21.83 12.33
C THR A 28 0.25 20.44 11.70
N GLY A 29 0.96 20.31 10.59
CA GLY A 29 1.23 18.98 10.02
C GLY A 29 1.57 18.95 8.53
N ALA A 30 2.82 19.31 8.21
CA ALA A 30 3.59 18.82 7.07
C ALA A 30 3.03 19.02 5.64
N SER A 31 3.66 19.98 4.98
CA SER A 31 3.85 20.09 3.52
C SER A 31 4.26 18.77 2.85
N THR A 32 3.60 18.37 1.76
CA THR A 32 4.23 18.18 0.42
C THR A 32 3.26 17.72 -0.68
N THR A 33 3.20 18.54 -1.75
CA THR A 33 3.17 18.15 -3.17
C THR A 33 1.86 17.71 -3.85
N GLY A 34 1.26 18.66 -4.59
CA GLY A 34 0.70 18.47 -5.94
C GLY A 34 -0.81 18.21 -6.07
N PRO A 35 -1.48 18.74 -7.12
CA PRO A 35 -2.90 18.48 -7.36
C PRO A 35 -3.08 17.08 -7.96
N GLY A 36 -3.16 16.07 -7.10
CA GLY A 36 -3.73 14.77 -7.42
C GLY A 36 -5.25 14.84 -7.22
N TYR A 37 -5.97 14.57 -8.30
CA TYR A 37 -7.38 14.19 -8.37
C TYR A 37 -7.93 13.60 -7.05
N MET A 38 -9.11 14.07 -6.65
CA MET A 38 -9.89 13.49 -5.57
C MET A 38 -10.25 12.05 -5.94
N GLU A 39 -9.73 11.09 -5.17
CA GLU A 39 -10.27 9.73 -5.11
C GLU A 39 -11.07 9.61 -3.81
N GLU A 40 -12.39 9.58 -3.98
CA GLU A 40 -13.37 9.48 -2.91
C GLU A 40 -13.72 8.00 -2.67
N GLY A 41 -13.53 7.56 -1.42
CA GLY A 41 -14.04 6.30 -0.86
C GLY A 41 -12.98 5.19 -0.78
N SER A 42 -12.76 4.48 0.34
CA SER A 42 -13.54 4.38 1.56
C SER A 42 -12.74 3.55 2.56
N ALA A 43 -12.66 3.98 3.83
CA ALA A 43 -12.39 3.16 5.02
C ALA A 43 -11.24 2.13 5.01
N ALA A 44 -10.15 2.35 4.28
CA ALA A 44 -8.89 1.72 4.63
C ALA A 44 -8.31 2.52 5.80
N ALA A 45 -8.09 1.86 6.95
CA ALA A 45 -7.26 2.42 8.02
C ALA A 45 -6.00 3.02 7.39
N ASP A 46 -5.52 4.16 7.90
CA ASP A 46 -4.38 4.91 7.36
C ASP A 46 -3.08 4.08 7.41
N THR A 47 -2.97 3.13 6.48
CA THR A 47 -1.84 2.23 6.31
C THR A 47 -0.63 2.94 5.70
N THR A 48 -0.79 4.22 5.37
CA THR A 48 0.28 5.13 4.96
C THR A 48 1.39 5.20 6.02
N SER A 49 1.07 5.00 7.29
CA SER A 49 2.04 4.97 8.39
C SER A 49 2.68 3.60 8.66
N LEU A 50 2.05 2.51 8.21
CA LEU A 50 2.50 1.16 8.56
C LEU A 50 3.82 0.80 7.88
N SER A 51 4.66 0.08 8.63
CA SER A 51 5.88 -0.54 8.15
C SER A 51 5.58 -1.75 7.26
N GLY A 52 6.57 -2.19 6.47
CA GLY A 52 6.44 -3.40 5.64
C GLY A 52 6.11 -4.65 6.45
N GLN A 53 6.65 -4.79 7.67
CA GLN A 53 6.36 -5.91 8.56
C GLN A 53 4.91 -5.90 9.04
N GLU A 54 4.39 -4.75 9.46
CA GLU A 54 3.00 -4.62 9.91
C GLU A 54 2.02 -4.88 8.76
N LEU A 55 2.34 -4.39 7.56
CA LEU A 55 1.56 -4.68 6.35
C LEU A 55 1.55 -6.18 6.04
N MET A 56 2.67 -6.90 6.19
CA MET A 56 2.71 -8.35 6.02
C MET A 56 1.83 -9.08 7.04
N ASN A 57 1.81 -8.62 8.28
CA ASN A 57 0.93 -9.19 9.30
C ASN A 57 -0.55 -8.93 8.95
N ASN A 58 -0.89 -7.69 8.57
CA ASN A 58 -2.25 -7.31 8.18
C ASN A 58 -2.74 -8.04 6.93
N PHE A 59 -1.84 -8.32 5.98
CA PHE A 59 -2.16 -9.05 4.76
C PHE A 59 -2.17 -10.58 4.99
N GLY A 60 -1.82 -11.03 6.19
CA GLY A 60 -1.84 -12.44 6.58
C GLY A 60 -0.69 -13.27 6.01
N CYS A 61 0.41 -12.64 5.59
CA CYS A 61 1.55 -13.34 4.99
C CYS A 61 2.16 -14.38 5.96
N LEU A 62 2.19 -14.04 7.25
CA LEU A 62 2.76 -14.88 8.31
C LEU A 62 1.97 -16.18 8.53
N ASN A 63 0.69 -16.22 8.17
CA ASN A 63 -0.16 -17.40 8.32
C ASN A 63 0.37 -18.60 7.53
N CYS A 64 1.01 -18.35 6.38
CA CYS A 64 1.55 -19.40 5.52
C CYS A 64 3.09 -19.41 5.55
N HIS A 65 3.74 -18.25 5.66
CA HIS A 65 5.20 -18.15 5.58
C HIS A 65 5.91 -18.20 6.95
N GLY A 66 5.15 -18.32 8.04
CA GLY A 66 5.67 -18.38 9.40
C GLY A 66 5.95 -16.99 9.98
N ASN A 67 5.96 -16.90 11.30
CA ASN A 67 6.21 -15.64 12.03
C ASN A 67 7.65 -15.15 11.89
N ASP A 68 8.59 -16.07 11.66
CA ASP A 68 10.02 -15.81 11.50
C ASP A 68 10.45 -15.73 10.02
N LEU A 69 9.49 -15.85 9.08
CA LEU A 69 9.71 -15.84 7.63
C LEU A 69 10.59 -17.00 7.12
N ASN A 70 10.88 -18.02 7.94
CA ASN A 70 11.63 -19.19 7.51
C ASN A 70 10.79 -20.22 6.74
N GLY A 71 9.51 -19.90 6.49
CA GLY A 71 8.59 -20.75 5.75
C GLY A 71 7.96 -21.80 6.65
N THR A 72 7.01 -22.52 6.06
CA THR A 72 6.30 -23.63 6.69
C THR A 72 6.15 -24.76 5.66
N PRO A 73 5.62 -25.93 6.02
CA PRO A 73 5.24 -26.93 5.02
C PRO A 73 4.22 -26.43 3.98
N MET A 74 3.50 -25.33 4.26
CA MET A 74 2.53 -24.73 3.34
C MET A 74 3.16 -23.73 2.38
N ALA A 75 4.22 -23.00 2.77
CA ALA A 75 4.81 -21.97 1.91
C ALA A 75 6.33 -21.81 2.14
N PRO A 76 7.09 -21.43 1.10
CA PRO A 76 8.55 -21.31 1.20
C PRO A 76 8.99 -20.17 2.13
N PRO A 77 10.26 -20.18 2.58
CA PRO A 77 10.86 -19.04 3.28
C PRO A 77 10.79 -17.76 2.45
N LEU A 78 10.62 -16.64 3.15
CA LEU A 78 10.70 -15.28 2.59
C LEU A 78 12.01 -14.56 2.96
N VAL A 79 12.94 -15.26 3.61
CA VAL A 79 14.30 -14.75 3.89
C VAL A 79 15.20 -14.87 2.66
N GLY A 80 16.09 -13.90 2.45
CA GLY A 80 17.05 -13.90 1.35
C GLY A 80 16.43 -13.64 -0.03
N MET A 81 15.30 -12.92 -0.08
CA MET A 81 14.56 -12.69 -1.33
C MET A 81 15.32 -11.85 -2.35
N SER A 82 16.25 -11.01 -1.88
CA SER A 82 17.13 -10.19 -2.72
C SER A 82 18.02 -10.99 -3.69
N LYS A 83 18.20 -12.30 -3.46
CA LYS A 83 18.91 -13.20 -4.39
C LYS A 83 18.09 -13.55 -5.63
N PHE A 84 16.77 -13.43 -5.56
CA PHE A 84 15.85 -13.93 -6.58
C PHE A 84 14.97 -12.85 -7.19
N TYR A 85 14.82 -11.72 -6.51
CA TYR A 85 13.96 -10.62 -6.93
C TYR A 85 14.66 -9.29 -6.74
N ASP A 86 14.36 -8.38 -7.66
CA ASP A 86 14.45 -6.94 -7.41
C ASP A 86 13.09 -6.41 -6.87
N ARG A 87 13.04 -5.12 -6.54
CA ARG A 87 11.85 -4.50 -5.95
C ARG A 87 10.64 -4.60 -6.88
N GLU A 88 10.82 -4.25 -8.15
CA GLU A 88 9.75 -4.18 -9.14
C GLU A 88 9.19 -5.56 -9.47
N SER A 89 10.06 -6.56 -9.65
CA SER A 89 9.69 -7.95 -9.91
C SER A 89 9.00 -8.59 -8.71
N LEU A 90 9.41 -8.27 -7.48
CA LEU A 90 8.73 -8.74 -6.27
C LEU A 90 7.32 -8.14 -6.16
N ILE A 91 7.16 -6.84 -6.41
CA ILE A 91 5.83 -6.21 -6.45
C ILE A 91 4.97 -6.84 -7.55
N ALA A 92 5.51 -7.05 -8.75
CA ALA A 92 4.81 -7.71 -9.85
C ALA A 92 4.36 -9.12 -9.47
N TYR A 93 5.23 -9.88 -8.79
CA TYR A 93 4.91 -11.20 -8.26
C TYR A 93 3.79 -11.17 -7.22
N LEU A 94 3.85 -10.27 -6.24
CA LEU A 94 2.78 -10.12 -5.24
C LEU A 94 1.43 -9.76 -5.87
N ARG A 95 1.44 -8.95 -6.93
CA ARG A 95 0.21 -8.56 -7.65
C ARG A 95 -0.39 -9.69 -8.48
N ASN A 96 0.45 -10.57 -9.03
CA ASN A 96 -0.03 -11.72 -9.79
C ASN A 96 1.00 -12.87 -9.71
N PRO A 97 0.89 -13.72 -8.68
CA PRO A 97 1.85 -14.80 -8.47
C PRO A 97 1.84 -15.75 -9.65
N GLU A 98 0.67 -16.18 -10.12
CA GLU A 98 0.47 -17.12 -11.24
C GLU A 98 1.19 -16.71 -12.52
N LYS A 99 1.10 -15.42 -12.88
CA LYS A 99 1.75 -14.92 -14.11
C LYS A 99 3.26 -14.75 -13.95
N ASN A 100 3.74 -14.51 -12.73
CA ASN A 100 5.13 -14.12 -12.47
C ASN A 100 5.93 -15.23 -11.77
N LYS A 101 5.45 -16.49 -11.75
CA LYS A 101 6.22 -17.65 -11.28
C LYS A 101 7.35 -17.96 -12.26
N THR A 102 8.53 -17.35 -12.08
CA THR A 102 9.66 -17.54 -12.99
C THR A 102 10.83 -18.27 -12.34
N GLY A 103 11.48 -19.14 -13.11
CA GLY A 103 12.70 -19.85 -12.73
C GLY A 103 12.47 -21.26 -12.16
N ALA A 104 13.56 -22.05 -12.15
CA ALA A 104 13.55 -23.46 -11.81
C ALA A 104 13.09 -23.77 -10.37
N ARG A 105 13.19 -22.82 -9.44
CA ARG A 105 12.71 -23.01 -8.05
C ARG A 105 11.22 -23.33 -7.99
N PHE A 106 10.43 -22.81 -8.92
CA PHE A 106 8.98 -23.05 -8.90
C PHE A 106 8.64 -24.48 -9.27
N ASP A 107 9.51 -25.19 -10.01
CA ASP A 107 9.32 -26.61 -10.28
C ASP A 107 9.53 -27.44 -9.00
N GLU A 108 10.49 -27.08 -8.15
CA GLU A 108 10.63 -27.66 -6.81
C GLU A 108 9.43 -27.31 -5.91
N TYR A 109 8.91 -26.08 -6.00
CA TYR A 109 7.81 -25.64 -5.15
C TYR A 109 6.49 -26.33 -5.47
N LYS A 110 6.25 -26.74 -6.72
CA LYS A 110 5.04 -27.47 -7.13
C LYS A 110 4.84 -28.76 -6.34
N THR A 111 5.91 -29.49 -6.03
CA THR A 111 5.84 -30.75 -5.28
C THR A 111 5.90 -30.50 -3.77
N LYS A 112 6.80 -29.62 -3.34
CA LYS A 112 7.07 -29.36 -1.91
C LYS A 112 5.96 -28.57 -1.22
N TYR A 113 5.31 -27.66 -1.92
CA TYR A 113 4.24 -26.79 -1.40
C TYR A 113 2.93 -26.99 -2.17
N ALA A 114 2.65 -28.21 -2.63
CA ALA A 114 1.50 -28.53 -3.47
C ALA A 114 0.15 -28.10 -2.86
N SER A 115 0.07 -28.04 -1.53
CA SER A 115 -1.12 -27.63 -0.78
C SER A 115 -1.25 -26.11 -0.60
N GLY A 116 -0.17 -25.34 -0.82
CA GLY A 116 -0.12 -23.91 -0.63
C GLY A 116 -0.44 -23.15 -1.91
N VAL A 117 -1.53 -22.39 -1.91
CA VAL A 117 -1.83 -21.44 -2.99
C VAL A 117 -1.42 -20.05 -2.53
N MET A 118 -0.50 -19.42 -3.25
CA MET A 118 -0.15 -18.02 -2.97
C MET A 118 -1.25 -17.10 -3.51
N PRO A 119 -1.92 -16.32 -2.64
CA PRO A 119 -3.00 -15.44 -3.07
C PRO A 119 -2.44 -14.26 -3.89
N SER A 120 -3.29 -13.72 -4.76
CA SER A 120 -2.99 -12.49 -5.50
C SER A 120 -3.33 -11.25 -4.67
N TYR A 121 -2.39 -10.30 -4.61
CA TYR A 121 -2.58 -8.99 -3.99
C TYR A 121 -2.73 -7.87 -5.03
N GLY A 122 -3.16 -8.20 -6.25
CA GLY A 122 -3.36 -7.22 -7.32
C GLY A 122 -4.37 -6.11 -6.99
N ASN A 123 -5.26 -6.37 -6.02
CA ASN A 123 -6.24 -5.42 -5.50
C ASN A 123 -5.72 -4.56 -4.32
N LYS A 124 -4.43 -4.67 -3.95
CA LYS A 124 -3.80 -3.85 -2.92
C LYS A 124 -3.05 -2.67 -3.54
N ASP A 125 -2.83 -1.64 -2.74
CA ASP A 125 -2.11 -0.43 -3.17
C ASP A 125 -0.64 -0.78 -3.49
N VAL A 126 -0.15 -0.27 -4.60
CA VAL A 126 1.23 -0.51 -5.08
C VAL A 126 2.27 0.04 -4.08
N LYS A 127 1.98 1.12 -3.38
CA LYS A 127 2.84 1.71 -2.34
C LYS A 127 2.97 0.78 -1.15
N GLU A 128 1.88 0.16 -0.69
CA GLU A 128 1.91 -0.81 0.39
C GLU A 128 2.70 -2.06 -0.01
N LEU A 129 2.46 -2.59 -1.22
CA LEU A 129 3.23 -3.70 -1.76
C LEU A 129 4.71 -3.34 -1.90
N GLY A 130 5.00 -2.09 -2.26
CA GLY A 130 6.36 -1.55 -2.30
C GLY A 130 7.05 -1.60 -0.93
N LYS A 131 6.37 -1.17 0.13
CA LYS A 131 6.90 -1.25 1.51
C LYS A 131 7.17 -2.69 1.94
N ILE A 132 6.27 -3.62 1.58
CA ILE A 132 6.47 -5.05 1.85
C ILE A 132 7.70 -5.57 1.09
N ALA A 133 7.81 -5.24 -0.21
CA ALA A 133 8.94 -5.64 -1.03
C ALA A 133 10.27 -5.10 -0.47
N ASP A 134 10.30 -3.82 -0.12
CA ASP A 134 11.46 -3.16 0.49
C ASP A 134 11.89 -3.86 1.78
N TYR A 135 10.93 -4.21 2.64
CA TYR A 135 11.20 -4.96 3.86
C TYR A 135 11.77 -6.36 3.56
N LEU A 136 11.14 -7.13 2.66
CA LEU A 136 11.57 -8.49 2.31
C LEU A 136 12.95 -8.54 1.67
N LEU A 137 13.33 -7.53 0.89
CA LEU A 137 14.66 -7.46 0.26
C LEU A 137 15.78 -7.19 1.28
N THR A 138 15.45 -6.72 2.48
CA THR A 138 16.40 -6.50 3.58
C THR A 138 16.52 -7.68 4.55
N LYS A 139 15.77 -8.77 4.34
CA LYS A 139 15.81 -10.00 5.16
C LYS A 139 16.66 -11.07 4.49
#